data_AF-A0A091R4E5-F1
#
_entry.id   AF-A0A091R4E5-F1
#
_cell.length_a   1.000
_cell.length_b   1.000
_cell.length_c   1.000
_cell.angle_alpha   90.00
_cell.angle_beta   90.00
_cell.angle_gamma   90.00
#
_symmetry.space_group_name_H-M   'P 1'
#
loop_
_entity.id
_entity.type
_entity.pdbx_description
1 polymer ?
#
loop_
_entity_poly.entity_id
_entity_poly.type
_entity_poly.pdbx_seq_one_letter_code
_entity_poly.pdbx_strand_id
1 'polypeptide(L)'
;HADDEDSDYHQETYKESYKDRRRRAHNQAERKRRDAIKKGYDELQAIVPTCDQQDFSLGFQKLSRAVVLQKTIDYIQFLHKEKKKQEEEVSTLRKDVMALKIMKVNYEQIAKAHQDNLNESKDQVSDEVKFNVFQGIMDSLFQSFNASVSVTSFQELSACVFSWIEEHCKPQTLQDVVIGVLHQLKSQLY
;
A
#
# COMPACT_ATOMS: atom_id res chain seq x y z
N HIS A 1 82.66 9.22 62.04
CA HIS A 1 82.01 10.11 61.08
C HIS A 1 81.99 9.35 59.75
N ALA A 2 80.93 8.56 59.57
CA ALA A 2 80.56 7.82 58.36
C ALA A 2 79.34 7.01 58.79
N ASP A 3 78.14 7.44 58.40
CA ASP A 3 76.89 6.62 58.40
C ASP A 3 75.72 7.49 57.89
N ASP A 4 75.85 8.07 56.70
CA ASP A 4 74.74 8.84 56.08
C ASP A 4 74.65 8.68 54.54
N GLU A 5 75.26 7.63 53.96
CA GLU A 5 75.23 7.41 52.49
C GLU A 5 74.36 6.22 52.01
N ASP A 6 73.90 5.32 52.90
CA ASP A 6 73.21 4.07 52.49
C ASP A 6 71.67 4.16 52.52
N SER A 7 71.10 5.27 53.01
CA SER A 7 69.64 5.46 53.11
C SER A 7 68.97 5.85 51.78
N ASP A 8 69.70 6.45 50.84
CA ASP A 8 69.12 7.02 49.62
C ASP A 8 68.88 5.96 48.53
N TYR A 9 69.77 4.96 48.44
CA TYR A 9 69.69 3.88 47.45
C TYR A 9 68.46 2.97 47.62
N HIS A 10 68.08 2.67 48.87
CA HIS A 10 66.86 1.90 49.13
C HIS A 10 65.59 2.71 48.78
N GLN A 11 65.55 4.01 49.10
CA GLN A 11 64.41 4.87 48.80
C GLN A 11 64.20 5.07 47.28
N GLU A 12 65.28 5.24 46.52
CA GLU A 12 65.29 5.31 45.05
C GLU A 12 64.76 4.01 44.43
N THR A 13 65.20 2.84 44.90
CA THR A 13 64.77 1.53 44.40
C THR A 13 63.27 1.26 44.63
N TYR A 14 62.73 1.65 45.78
CA TYR A 14 61.30 1.55 46.07
C TYR A 14 60.47 2.52 45.21
N LYS A 15 60.95 3.75 44.97
CA LYS A 15 60.32 4.71 44.06
C LYS A 15 60.33 4.21 42.61
N GLU A 16 61.42 3.61 42.16
CA GLU A 16 61.57 3.01 40.82
C GLU A 16 60.58 1.84 40.62
N SER A 17 60.47 0.96 41.61
CA SER A 17 59.51 -0.16 41.61
C SER A 17 58.04 0.31 41.58
N TYR A 18 57.72 1.38 42.30
CA TYR A 18 56.38 1.98 42.28
C TYR A 18 56.05 2.63 40.92
N LYS A 19 57.01 3.37 40.33
CA LYS A 19 56.89 3.93 38.98
C LYS A 19 56.68 2.82 37.93
N ASP A 20 57.41 1.71 38.04
CA ASP A 20 57.27 0.60 37.10
C ASP A 20 55.92 -0.13 37.25
N ARG A 21 55.44 -0.35 38.48
CA ARG A 21 54.09 -0.89 38.72
C ARG A 21 53.01 0.00 38.11
N ARG A 22 53.14 1.33 38.27
CA ARG A 22 52.21 2.30 37.67
C ARG A 22 52.26 2.26 36.13
N ARG A 23 53.45 2.14 35.54
CA ARG A 23 53.63 2.01 34.08
C ARG A 23 52.98 0.74 33.55
N ARG A 24 53.16 -0.41 34.22
CA ARG A 24 52.52 -1.68 33.84
C ARG A 24 50.99 -1.59 33.89
N ALA A 25 50.43 -1.02 34.96
CA ALA A 25 49.00 -0.81 35.09
C ALA A 25 48.45 0.13 34.00
N HIS A 26 49.15 1.22 33.69
CA HIS A 26 48.80 2.13 32.60
C HIS A 26 48.80 1.42 31.23
N ASN A 27 49.84 0.65 30.94
CA ASN A 27 49.93 -0.13 29.68
C ASN A 27 48.81 -1.17 29.57
N GLN A 28 48.45 -1.83 30.68
CA GLN A 28 47.35 -2.78 30.71
C GLN A 28 46.00 -2.10 30.44
N ALA A 29 45.75 -0.95 31.07
CA ALA A 29 44.55 -0.16 30.83
C ALA A 29 44.46 0.32 29.37
N GLU A 30 45.56 0.81 28.81
CA GLU A 30 45.63 1.25 27.41
C GLU A 30 45.42 0.09 26.43
N ARG A 31 45.98 -1.10 26.72
CA ARG A 31 45.75 -2.30 25.92
C ARG A 31 44.27 -2.69 25.92
N LYS A 32 43.64 -2.72 27.10
CA LYS A 32 42.20 -2.99 27.23
C LYS A 32 41.35 -1.98 26.45
N ARG A 33 41.71 -0.68 26.50
CA ARG A 33 41.06 0.37 25.70
C ARG A 33 41.18 0.10 24.20
N ARG A 34 42.38 -0.26 23.73
CA ARG A 34 42.64 -0.57 22.31
C ARG A 34 41.90 -1.81 21.84
N ASP A 35 41.84 -2.85 22.67
CA ASP A 35 41.12 -4.08 22.36
C ASP A 35 39.61 -3.81 22.26
N ALA A 36 39.05 -2.97 23.13
CA ALA A 36 37.65 -2.54 23.05
C ALA A 36 37.37 -1.74 21.77
N ILE A 37 38.24 -0.78 21.40
CA ILE A 37 38.11 -0.03 20.14
C ILE A 37 38.17 -0.97 18.93
N LYS A 38 39.11 -1.93 18.94
CA LYS A 38 39.25 -2.92 17.86
C LYS A 38 37.96 -3.74 17.71
N LYS A 39 37.39 -4.21 18.82
CA LYS A 39 36.11 -4.91 18.82
C LYS A 39 34.99 -4.06 18.22
N GLY A 40 34.93 -2.76 18.56
CA GLY A 40 33.97 -1.84 17.96
C GLY A 40 34.09 -1.70 16.44
N TYR A 41 35.31 -1.74 15.89
CA TYR A 41 35.51 -1.77 14.44
C TYR A 41 35.01 -3.07 13.80
N ASP A 42 35.27 -4.21 14.44
CA ASP A 42 34.81 -5.51 13.95
C ASP A 42 33.26 -5.58 13.97
N GLU A 43 32.62 -5.04 15.00
CA GLU A 43 31.16 -4.91 15.10
C GLU A 43 30.59 -3.98 14.01
N LEU A 44 31.23 -2.82 13.76
CA LEU A 44 30.82 -1.91 12.69
C LEU A 44 30.90 -2.57 11.31
N GLN A 45 31.95 -3.34 11.03
CA GLN A 45 32.07 -4.05 9.75
C GLN A 45 30.95 -5.07 9.54
N ALA A 46 30.52 -5.75 10.61
CA ALA A 46 29.46 -6.76 10.53
C ALA A 46 28.06 -6.17 10.31
N ILE A 47 27.78 -4.97 10.82
CA ILE A 47 26.44 -4.35 10.73
C ILE A 47 26.28 -3.38 9.54
N VAL A 48 27.38 -2.87 8.99
CA VAL A 48 27.36 -1.94 7.85
C VAL A 48 27.46 -2.75 6.55
N PRO A 49 26.38 -2.87 5.75
CA PRO A 49 26.35 -3.79 4.60
C PRO A 49 27.43 -3.48 3.56
N THR A 50 27.77 -2.20 3.38
CA THR A 50 28.81 -1.79 2.44
C THR A 50 30.23 -2.14 2.90
N CYS A 51 30.42 -2.48 4.18
CA CYS A 51 31.69 -3.03 4.69
C CYS A 51 31.81 -4.54 4.45
N ASP A 52 30.69 -5.26 4.42
CA ASP A 52 30.62 -6.72 4.24
C ASP A 52 30.73 -7.16 2.76
N GLN A 53 30.40 -6.27 1.82
CA GLN A 53 30.39 -6.52 0.36
C GLN A 53 31.78 -6.66 -0.31
N GLN A 54 32.84 -7.06 0.38
CA GLN A 54 34.09 -7.37 -0.31
C GLN A 54 33.98 -8.70 -1.06
N ASP A 55 34.08 -8.61 -2.39
CA ASP A 55 34.16 -9.73 -3.33
C ASP A 55 35.03 -10.88 -2.79
N PHE A 56 34.43 -12.06 -2.66
CA PHE A 56 35.08 -13.34 -2.33
C PHE A 56 36.19 -13.75 -3.33
N SER A 57 36.47 -12.94 -4.36
CA SER A 57 37.37 -13.25 -5.47
C SER A 57 38.77 -12.61 -5.33
N LEU A 58 38.95 -11.59 -4.48
CA LEU A 58 40.25 -10.94 -4.25
C LEU A 58 40.51 -10.92 -2.75
N GLY A 59 41.39 -11.83 -2.30
CA GLY A 59 41.50 -12.28 -0.91
C GLY A 59 41.38 -11.21 0.17
N PHE A 60 40.65 -11.55 1.23
CA PHE A 60 40.46 -10.86 2.53
C PHE A 60 41.45 -9.72 2.84
N GLN A 61 41.29 -8.57 2.18
CA GLN A 61 42.09 -7.40 2.45
C GLN A 61 41.33 -6.55 3.47
N LYS A 62 41.69 -6.73 4.75
CA LYS A 62 41.06 -6.02 5.89
C LYS A 62 40.88 -4.54 5.58
N LEU A 63 39.63 -4.09 5.57
CA LEU A 63 39.29 -2.68 5.35
C LEU A 63 40.04 -1.79 6.33
N SER A 64 40.56 -0.66 5.83
CA SER A 64 41.23 0.31 6.69
C SER A 64 40.23 0.93 7.66
N ARG A 65 40.69 1.27 8.87
CA ARG A 65 39.84 1.90 9.90
C ARG A 65 39.16 3.17 9.40
N ALA A 66 39.85 3.97 8.58
CA ALA A 66 39.28 5.18 7.99
C ALA A 66 38.11 4.86 7.04
N VAL A 67 38.25 3.83 6.21
CA VAL A 67 37.19 3.41 5.27
C VAL A 67 35.97 2.87 6.03
N VAL A 68 36.18 2.08 7.10
CA VAL A 68 35.06 1.58 7.93
C VAL A 68 34.27 2.75 8.51
N LEU A 69 34.95 3.75 9.08
CA LEU A 69 34.27 4.92 9.64
C LEU A 69 33.51 5.70 8.56
N GLN A 70 34.12 5.92 7.39
CA GLN A 70 33.45 6.64 6.31
C GLN A 70 32.19 5.90 5.83
N LYS A 71 32.31 4.60 5.53
CA LYS A 71 31.17 3.75 5.14
C LYS A 71 30.07 3.73 6.19
N THR A 72 30.45 3.75 7.47
CA THR A 72 29.50 3.84 8.60
C THR A 72 28.75 5.17 8.59
N ILE A 73 29.45 6.30 8.39
CA ILE A 73 28.83 7.63 8.30
C ILE A 73 27.84 7.67 7.14
N ASP A 74 28.25 7.21 5.97
CA ASP A 74 27.41 7.18 4.77
C ASP A 74 26.16 6.31 5.00
N TYR A 75 26.33 5.16 5.68
CA TYR A 75 25.21 4.29 6.02
C TYR A 75 24.25 4.90 7.03
N ILE A 76 24.74 5.62 8.05
CA ILE A 76 23.87 6.36 8.98
C ILE A 76 23.07 7.44 8.24
N GLN A 77 23.70 8.18 7.32
CA GLN A 77 23.00 9.17 6.51
C GLN A 77 21.94 8.53 5.61
N PHE A 78 22.25 7.39 5.01
CA PHE A 78 21.31 6.59 4.25
C PHE A 78 20.12 6.15 5.10
N LEU A 79 20.36 5.60 6.30
CA LEU A 79 19.31 5.18 7.23
C LEU A 79 18.41 6.34 7.65
N HIS A 80 18.97 7.53 7.89
CA HIS A 80 18.15 8.72 8.17
C HIS A 80 17.26 9.10 6.99
N LYS A 81 17.78 9.02 5.75
CA LYS A 81 17.01 9.30 4.55
C LYS A 81 15.88 8.27 4.35
N GLU A 82 16.18 6.99 4.50
CA GLU A 82 15.17 5.92 4.38
C GLU A 82 14.12 6.01 5.47
N LYS A 83 14.51 6.28 6.72
CA LYS A 83 13.57 6.51 7.82
C LYS A 83 12.61 7.66 7.49
N LYS A 84 13.13 8.79 7.03
CA LYS A 84 12.30 9.95 6.65
C LYS A 84 11.33 9.61 5.53
N LYS A 85 11.79 8.89 4.50
CA LYS A 85 10.96 8.43 3.38
C LYS A 85 9.83 7.51 3.86
N GLN A 86 10.13 6.56 4.74
CA GLN A 86 9.12 5.66 5.32
C GLN A 86 8.10 6.43 6.18
N GLU A 87 8.54 7.43 6.95
CA GLU A 87 7.63 8.28 7.73
C GLU A 87 6.66 9.08 6.83
N GLU A 88 7.15 9.62 5.71
CA GLU A 88 6.33 10.31 4.70
C GLU A 88 5.33 9.37 4.01
N GLU A 89 5.74 8.15 3.69
CA GLU A 89 4.87 7.13 3.09
C GLU A 89 3.78 6.69 4.07
N VAL A 90 4.12 6.44 5.34
CA VAL A 90 3.13 6.14 6.39
C VAL A 90 2.12 7.28 6.56
N SER A 91 2.58 8.53 6.54
CA SER A 91 1.70 9.71 6.60
C SER A 91 0.74 9.76 5.42
N THR A 92 1.21 9.46 4.21
CA THR A 92 0.41 9.42 2.98
C THR A 92 -0.64 8.31 3.04
N LEU A 93 -0.22 7.07 3.35
CA LEU A 93 -1.13 5.93 3.46
C LEU A 93 -2.22 6.15 4.52
N ARG A 94 -1.90 6.82 5.63
CA ARG A 94 -2.91 7.18 6.65
C ARG A 94 -3.97 8.14 6.11
N LYS A 95 -3.59 9.11 5.28
CA LYS A 95 -4.53 10.02 4.62
C LYS A 95 -5.43 9.27 3.62
N ASP A 96 -4.86 8.36 2.84
CA ASP A 96 -5.62 7.56 1.87
C ASP A 96 -6.63 6.65 2.58
N VAL A 97 -6.23 5.98 3.66
CA VAL A 97 -7.14 5.18 4.49
C VAL A 97 -8.28 6.04 5.06
N MET A 98 -7.99 7.27 5.48
CA MET A 98 -9.03 8.18 5.96
C MET A 98 -10.00 8.58 4.84
N ALA A 99 -9.49 8.95 3.66
CA ALA A 99 -10.31 9.29 2.51
C ALA A 99 -11.20 8.11 2.07
N LEU A 100 -10.64 6.91 1.98
CA LEU A 100 -11.40 5.69 1.66
C LEU A 100 -12.46 5.36 2.70
N LYS A 101 -12.19 5.58 4.00
CA LYS A 101 -13.20 5.43 5.05
C LYS A 101 -14.35 6.43 4.88
N ILE A 102 -14.05 7.69 4.55
CA ILE A 102 -15.07 8.71 4.29
C ILE A 102 -15.91 8.32 3.07
N MET A 103 -15.27 7.91 1.96
CA MET A 103 -15.97 7.44 0.77
C MET A 103 -16.87 6.25 1.07
N LYS A 104 -16.36 5.24 1.79
CA LYS A 104 -17.14 4.08 2.20
C LYS A 104 -18.39 4.49 2.97
N VAL A 105 -18.25 5.34 3.99
CA VAL A 105 -19.40 5.82 4.78
C VAL A 105 -20.41 6.57 3.91
N ASN A 106 -19.95 7.39 2.96
CA ASN A 106 -20.83 8.09 2.02
C ASN A 106 -21.61 7.10 1.13
N TYR A 107 -20.95 6.09 0.57
CA TYR A 107 -21.61 5.05 -0.23
C TYR A 107 -22.59 4.21 0.59
N GLU A 108 -22.25 3.85 1.83
CA GLU A 108 -23.14 3.12 2.74
C GLU A 108 -24.41 3.93 3.04
N GLN A 109 -24.29 5.24 3.22
CA GLN A 109 -25.45 6.13 3.42
C GLN A 109 -26.33 6.20 2.17
N ILE A 110 -25.73 6.34 0.97
CA ILE A 110 -26.47 6.34 -0.30
C ILE A 110 -27.20 5.01 -0.49
N ALA A 111 -26.50 3.89 -0.31
CA ALA A 111 -27.06 2.56 -0.46
C ALA A 111 -28.24 2.33 0.50
N LYS A 112 -28.09 2.75 1.77
CA LYS A 112 -29.17 2.67 2.75
C LYS A 112 -30.37 3.54 2.36
N ALA A 113 -30.15 4.78 1.92
CA ALA A 113 -31.23 5.65 1.47
C ALA A 113 -31.99 5.07 0.25
N HIS A 114 -31.29 4.41 -0.67
CA HIS A 114 -31.93 3.68 -1.76
C HIS A 114 -32.70 2.45 -1.28
N GLN A 115 -32.17 1.70 -0.31
CA GLN A 115 -32.85 0.54 0.27
C GLN A 115 -34.11 0.93 1.05
N ASP A 116 -34.05 2.02 1.82
CA ASP A 116 -35.20 2.54 2.56
C ASP A 116 -36.29 3.01 1.58
N ASN A 117 -35.92 3.71 0.49
CA ASN A 117 -36.85 4.05 -0.61
C ASN A 117 -37.44 2.80 -1.31
N LEU A 118 -36.62 1.77 -1.55
CA LEU A 118 -37.07 0.51 -2.17
C LEU A 118 -38.03 -0.27 -1.27
N ASN A 119 -37.85 -0.24 0.05
CA ASN A 119 -38.75 -0.88 0.99
C ASN A 119 -40.09 -0.13 1.13
N GLU A 120 -40.09 1.21 1.02
CA GLU A 120 -41.34 1.99 0.87
C GLU A 120 -42.02 1.77 -0.51
N SER A 121 -41.27 1.39 -1.53
CA SER A 121 -41.78 1.19 -2.91
C SER A 121 -42.19 -0.25 -3.23
N LYS A 122 -41.65 -1.25 -2.53
CA LYS A 122 -41.93 -2.68 -2.80
C LYS A 122 -43.39 -3.07 -2.56
N ASP A 123 -44.10 -2.34 -1.69
CA ASP A 123 -45.51 -2.59 -1.36
C ASP A 123 -46.50 -1.73 -2.16
N GLN A 124 -46.07 -0.87 -3.09
CA GLN A 124 -46.98 0.04 -3.79
C GLN A 124 -47.67 -0.58 -5.02
N VAL A 125 -47.09 -1.64 -5.63
CA VAL A 125 -47.62 -2.24 -6.86
C VAL A 125 -47.51 -3.76 -6.79
N SER A 126 -48.66 -4.45 -6.89
CA SER A 126 -48.75 -5.92 -6.93
C SER A 126 -47.90 -6.51 -8.06
N ASP A 127 -47.34 -7.70 -7.83
CA ASP A 127 -46.58 -8.44 -8.86
C ASP A 127 -47.43 -8.75 -10.09
N GLU A 128 -48.75 -8.85 -9.93
CA GLU A 128 -49.70 -8.99 -11.04
C GLU A 128 -49.70 -7.75 -11.95
N VAL A 129 -49.65 -6.54 -11.39
CA VAL A 129 -49.58 -5.30 -12.17
C VAL A 129 -48.23 -5.19 -12.87
N LYS A 130 -47.13 -5.59 -12.22
CA LYS A 130 -45.80 -5.63 -12.85
C LYS A 130 -45.78 -6.60 -14.03
N PHE A 131 -46.40 -7.78 -13.88
CA PHE A 131 -46.52 -8.76 -14.95
C PHE A 131 -47.36 -8.22 -16.12
N ASN A 132 -48.50 -7.58 -15.84
CA ASN A 132 -49.35 -6.98 -16.87
C ASN A 132 -48.63 -5.87 -17.65
N VAL A 133 -47.79 -5.06 -16.99
CA VAL A 133 -46.95 -4.05 -17.66
C VAL A 133 -45.93 -4.72 -18.58
N PHE A 134 -45.20 -5.72 -18.07
CA PHE A 134 -44.22 -6.46 -18.87
C PHE A 134 -44.87 -7.12 -20.09
N GLN A 135 -46.00 -7.80 -19.88
CA GLN A 135 -46.75 -8.45 -20.94
C GLN A 135 -47.21 -7.43 -21.99
N GLY A 136 -47.79 -6.30 -21.59
CA GLY A 136 -48.23 -5.27 -22.55
C GLY A 136 -47.08 -4.69 -23.39
N ILE A 137 -45.89 -4.53 -22.80
CA ILE A 137 -44.70 -4.08 -23.54
C ILE A 137 -44.28 -5.14 -24.56
N MET A 138 -44.17 -6.41 -24.12
CA MET A 138 -43.78 -7.51 -24.99
C MET A 138 -44.78 -7.74 -26.13
N ASP A 139 -46.08 -7.68 -25.84
CA ASP A 139 -47.15 -7.82 -26.84
C ASP A 139 -47.08 -6.68 -27.87
N SER A 140 -46.85 -5.44 -27.43
CA SER A 140 -46.71 -4.29 -28.33
C SER A 140 -45.49 -4.43 -29.25
N LEU A 141 -44.36 -4.84 -28.69
CA LEU A 141 -43.14 -5.08 -29.48
C LEU A 141 -43.32 -6.25 -30.44
N PHE A 142 -43.93 -7.34 -30.00
CA PHE A 142 -44.18 -8.50 -30.86
C PHE A 142 -45.14 -8.19 -32.00
N GLN A 143 -46.21 -7.42 -31.75
CA GLN A 143 -47.12 -6.97 -32.80
C GLN A 143 -46.40 -6.11 -33.84
N SER A 144 -45.54 -5.17 -33.39
CA SER A 144 -44.74 -4.35 -34.31
C SER A 144 -43.77 -5.22 -35.13
N PHE A 145 -43.14 -6.21 -34.49
CA PHE A 145 -42.25 -7.15 -35.17
C PHE A 145 -43.00 -7.93 -36.25
N ASN A 146 -44.16 -8.49 -35.91
CA ASN A 146 -44.98 -9.27 -36.83
C ASN A 146 -45.53 -8.44 -38.00
N ALA A 147 -45.73 -7.13 -37.79
CA ALA A 147 -46.15 -6.21 -38.85
C ALA A 147 -44.99 -5.78 -39.78
N SER A 148 -43.77 -5.66 -39.23
CA SER A 148 -42.61 -5.12 -39.96
C SER A 148 -41.67 -6.17 -40.53
N VAL A 149 -41.70 -7.41 -40.03
CA VAL A 149 -40.73 -8.46 -40.38
C VAL A 149 -41.34 -9.52 -41.30
N SER A 150 -40.77 -9.64 -42.49
CA SER A 150 -41.09 -10.67 -43.48
C SER A 150 -40.14 -11.86 -43.37
N VAL A 151 -40.65 -13.08 -43.54
CA VAL A 151 -39.90 -14.35 -43.45
C VAL A 151 -39.75 -15.08 -44.80
N THR A 152 -39.96 -14.37 -45.90
CA THR A 152 -39.93 -14.88 -47.29
C THR A 152 -38.55 -15.34 -47.75
N SER A 153 -37.46 -14.70 -47.28
CA SER A 153 -36.08 -15.10 -47.57
C SER A 153 -35.13 -14.63 -46.46
N PHE A 154 -33.96 -15.25 -46.34
CA PHE A 154 -32.97 -14.84 -45.33
C PHE A 154 -32.51 -13.39 -45.50
N GLN A 155 -32.34 -12.93 -46.76
CA GLN A 155 -31.93 -11.57 -47.05
C GLN A 155 -33.01 -10.56 -46.63
N GLU A 156 -34.27 -10.83 -46.97
CA GLU A 156 -35.41 -9.98 -46.59
C GLU A 156 -35.63 -9.98 -45.07
N LEU A 157 -35.59 -11.15 -44.44
CA LEU A 157 -35.63 -11.29 -42.99
C LEU A 157 -34.54 -10.46 -42.31
N SER A 158 -33.28 -10.61 -42.74
CA SER A 158 -32.16 -9.89 -42.14
C SER A 158 -32.34 -8.37 -42.27
N ALA A 159 -32.75 -7.88 -43.44
CA ALA A 159 -32.99 -6.46 -43.68
C ALA A 159 -34.15 -5.93 -42.83
N CYS A 160 -35.29 -6.62 -42.82
CA CYS A 160 -36.47 -6.22 -42.04
C CYS A 160 -36.20 -6.22 -40.53
N VAL A 161 -35.46 -7.20 -40.01
CA VAL A 161 -35.11 -7.25 -38.57
C VAL A 161 -34.21 -6.07 -38.19
N PHE A 162 -33.20 -5.74 -39.00
CA PHE A 162 -32.35 -4.58 -38.73
C PHE A 162 -33.16 -3.28 -38.73
N SER A 163 -33.99 -3.06 -39.76
CA SER A 163 -34.86 -1.88 -39.81
C SER A 163 -35.84 -1.82 -38.64
N TRP A 164 -36.42 -2.95 -38.24
CA TRP A 164 -37.33 -3.01 -37.10
C TRP A 164 -36.64 -2.62 -35.79
N ILE A 165 -35.45 -3.18 -35.51
CA ILE A 165 -34.66 -2.83 -34.31
C ILE A 165 -34.34 -1.33 -34.30
N GLU A 166 -33.89 -0.79 -35.44
CA GLU A 166 -33.51 0.62 -35.55
C GLU A 166 -34.69 1.57 -35.40
N GLU A 167 -35.91 1.14 -35.71
CA GLU A 167 -37.10 1.99 -35.62
C GLU A 167 -37.83 1.83 -34.28
N HIS A 168 -38.00 0.59 -33.81
CA HIS A 168 -38.89 0.23 -32.70
C HIS A 168 -38.16 -0.03 -31.37
N CYS A 169 -36.85 -0.30 -31.38
CA CYS A 169 -36.07 -0.57 -30.16
C CYS A 169 -35.18 0.60 -29.71
N LYS A 170 -35.41 1.81 -30.25
CA LYS A 170 -34.73 3.03 -29.78
C LYS A 170 -35.22 3.40 -28.37
N PRO A 171 -34.38 4.03 -27.52
CA PRO A 171 -34.76 4.42 -26.16
C PRO A 171 -36.04 5.25 -26.09
N GLN A 172 -36.23 6.19 -27.03
CA GLN A 172 -37.42 7.03 -27.08
C GLN A 172 -38.67 6.21 -27.42
N THR A 173 -38.62 5.40 -28.48
CA THR A 173 -39.76 4.55 -28.89
C THR A 173 -40.15 3.57 -27.80
N LEU A 174 -39.17 2.97 -27.11
CA LEU A 174 -39.43 2.09 -25.97
C LEU A 174 -40.08 2.83 -24.80
N GLN A 175 -39.67 4.07 -24.51
CA GLN A 175 -40.35 4.90 -23.50
C GLN A 175 -41.81 5.17 -23.88
N ASP A 176 -42.07 5.49 -25.15
CA ASP A 176 -43.43 5.75 -25.64
C ASP A 176 -44.31 4.49 -25.53
N VAL A 177 -43.76 3.30 -25.86
CA VAL A 177 -44.45 2.00 -25.67
C VAL A 177 -44.78 1.77 -24.20
N VAL A 178 -43.81 1.97 -23.29
CA VAL A 178 -44.02 1.79 -21.84
C VAL A 178 -45.11 2.72 -21.32
N ILE A 179 -45.06 4.01 -21.70
CA ILE A 179 -46.07 5.00 -21.29
C ILE A 179 -47.46 4.61 -21.85
N GLY A 180 -47.53 4.18 -23.11
CA GLY A 180 -48.77 3.71 -23.74
C GLY A 180 -49.39 2.54 -22.98
N VAL A 181 -48.59 1.53 -22.64
CA VAL A 181 -49.04 0.35 -21.86
C VAL A 181 -49.51 0.76 -20.47
N LEU A 182 -48.77 1.65 -19.78
CA LEU A 182 -49.17 2.15 -18.46
C LEU A 182 -50.50 2.93 -18.51
N HIS A 183 -50.73 3.73 -19.55
CA HIS A 183 -52.01 4.41 -19.76
C HIS A 183 -53.15 3.43 -20.05
N GLN A 184 -52.91 2.39 -20.85
CA GLN A 184 -53.91 1.38 -21.16
C GLN A 184 -54.32 0.58 -19.91
N LEU A 185 -53.35 0.17 -19.10
CA LEU A 185 -53.62 -0.54 -17.84
C LEU A 185 -54.34 0.35 -16.83
N LYS A 186 -53.97 1.64 -16.75
CA LYS A 186 -54.69 2.62 -15.93
C LYS A 186 -56.16 2.74 -16.37
N SER A 187 -56.45 2.73 -17.68
CA SER A 187 -57.81 2.78 -18.22
C SER A 187 -58.60 1.49 -18.04
N GLN A 188 -57.97 0.36 -17.70
CA GLN A 188 -58.66 -0.91 -17.41
C GLN A 188 -58.99 -1.05 -15.92
N LEU A 189 -58.30 -0.28 -15.07
CA LEU A 189 -58.48 -0.28 -13.61
C LEU A 189 -59.52 0.75 -13.13
N TYR A 190 -60.01 1.63 -14.00
CA TYR A 190 -61.02 2.66 -13.75
C TYR A 190 -62.07 2.67 -14.86
#